data_AF-A0A182E3Q1-F1
#
_entry.id   AF-A0A182E3Q1-F1
#
_cell.length_a   1.000
_cell.length_b   1.000
_cell.length_c   1.000
_cell.angle_alpha   90.00
_cell.angle_beta   90.00
_cell.angle_gamma   90.00
#
_symmetry.space_group_name_H-M   'P 1'
#
loop_
_entity.id
_entity.type
_entity.pdbx_description
1 polymer ?
#
loop_
_entity_poly.entity_id
_entity_poly.type
_entity_poly.pdbx_seq_one_letter_code
_entity_poly.pdbx_strand_id
1 'polypeptide(L)'
;MIDIRLLPSERYEYKVSVMALCAGRLPFPKLTIRSSIFDSTILDEITRLSIPDTLFILSISDDSFLELSVDPQPLEVEVDEY
;
A
#
# COMPACT_ATOMS: atom_id res chain seq x y z
N MET A 1 -17.43 8.20 7.86
CA MET A 1 -16.25 7.85 8.65
C MET A 1 -16.54 6.51 9.30
N ILE A 2 -15.69 5.50 9.07
CA ILE A 2 -15.82 4.17 9.69
C ILE A 2 -14.83 4.12 10.84
N ASP A 3 -15.27 3.72 12.03
CA ASP A 3 -14.45 3.56 13.23
C ASP A 3 -14.54 2.11 13.70
N ILE A 4 -13.39 1.50 13.98
CA ILE A 4 -13.27 0.09 14.35
C ILE A 4 -12.38 0.02 15.59
N ARG A 5 -12.87 -0.64 16.64
CA ARG A 5 -12.09 -0.90 17.85
C ARG A 5 -11.37 -2.23 17.71
N LEU A 6 -10.05 -2.20 17.84
CA LEU A 6 -9.19 -3.37 17.74
C LEU A 6 -8.86 -3.88 19.14
N LEU A 7 -8.95 -5.19 19.35
CA LEU A 7 -8.51 -5.84 20.57
C LEU A 7 -6.99 -6.00 20.56
N PRO A 8 -6.34 -5.94 21.74
CA PRO A 8 -4.91 -6.12 21.84
C PRO A 8 -4.49 -7.54 21.42
N SER A 9 -3.28 -7.64 20.87
CA SER A 9 -2.63 -8.91 20.49
C SER A 9 -3.29 -9.70 19.36
N GLU A 10 -4.30 -9.15 18.70
CA GLU A 10 -4.91 -9.72 17.51
C GLU A 10 -4.35 -9.07 16.24
N ARG A 11 -4.30 -9.85 15.15
CA ARG A 11 -3.96 -9.35 13.82
C ARG A 11 -5.24 -9.08 13.05
N TYR A 12 -5.30 -7.90 12.46
CA TYR A 12 -6.43 -7.47 11.65
C TYR A 12 -5.96 -7.21 10.23
N GLU A 13 -6.73 -7.69 9.27
CA GLU A 13 -6.54 -7.40 7.85
C GLU A 13 -7.66 -6.47 7.40
N TYR A 14 -7.30 -5.44 6.64
CA TYR A 14 -8.27 -4.55 6.02
C TYR A 14 -8.06 -4.57 4.50
N LYS A 15 -9.17 -4.66 3.76
CA LYS A 15 -9.17 -4.62 2.30
C LYS A 15 -10.04 -3.47 1.84
N VAL A 16 -9.48 -2.62 0.98
CA VAL A 16 -10.23 -1.54 0.35
C VAL A 16 -10.40 -1.85 -1.13
N SER A 17 -11.64 -1.97 -1.57
CA SER A 17 -12.00 -2.15 -2.98
C SER A 17 -12.61 -0.87 -3.51
N VAL A 18 -12.05 -0.35 -4.61
CA VAL A 18 -12.50 0.89 -5.24
C VAL A 18 -12.86 0.60 -6.68
N MET A 19 -14.01 1.11 -7.13
CA MET A 19 -14.38 1.08 -8.54
C MET A 19 -13.97 2.39 -9.18
N ALA A 20 -12.99 2.33 -10.08
CA ALA A 20 -12.52 3.48 -10.83
C ALA A 20 -13.40 3.69 -12.09
N LEU A 21 -14.15 4.79 -12.15
CA LEU A 21 -15.00 5.11 -13.30
C LEU A 21 -14.27 5.91 -14.39
N CYS A 22 -13.15 6.55 -14.04
CA CYS A 22 -12.36 7.38 -14.95
C CYS A 22 -10.86 7.17 -14.68
N ALA A 23 -10.04 7.31 -15.72
CA ALA A 23 -8.59 7.40 -15.57
C ALA A 23 -8.19 8.69 -14.82
N GLY A 24 -7.05 8.65 -14.14
CA GLY A 24 -6.50 9.79 -13.44
C GLY A 24 -5.90 9.45 -12.07
N ARG A 25 -5.70 10.49 -11.25
CA ARG A 25 -5.23 10.34 -9.87
C ARG A 25 -6.40 10.34 -8.91
N LEU A 26 -6.49 9.30 -8.10
CA LEU A 26 -7.43 9.21 -7.00
C LEU A 26 -6.65 9.26 -5.67
N PRO A 27 -7.05 10.07 -4.68
CA PRO A 27 -6.45 9.99 -3.36
C PRO A 27 -6.70 8.59 -2.77
N PHE A 28 -5.67 7.99 -2.17
CA PHE A 28 -5.86 6.72 -1.47
C PHE A 28 -6.72 6.97 -0.22
N PRO A 29 -7.61 6.03 0.15
CA PRO A 29 -8.39 6.12 1.38
C PRO A 29 -7.48 6.29 2.60
N LYS A 30 -7.61 7.42 3.30
CA LYS A 30 -6.80 7.70 4.49
C LYS A 30 -7.20 6.76 5.62
N LEU A 31 -6.24 5.98 6.11
CA LEU A 31 -6.35 5.27 7.37
C LEU A 31 -5.86 6.21 8.50
N THR A 32 -6.49 6.14 9.67
CA THR A 32 -6.02 6.84 10.86
C THR A 32 -6.04 5.86 12.00
N ILE A 33 -4.87 5.57 12.56
CA ILE A 33 -4.72 4.66 13.69
C ILE A 33 -4.64 5.52 14.95
N ARG A 34 -5.46 5.18 15.95
CA ARG A 34 -5.45 5.84 17.25
C ARG A 34 -5.23 4.82 18.33
N SER A 35 -4.34 5.14 19.26
CA SER A 35 -4.11 4.35 20.46
C SER A 35 -4.08 5.29 21.66
N SER A 36 -4.55 4.82 22.80
CA SER A 36 -4.35 5.52 24.08
C SER A 36 -2.95 5.31 24.66
N ILE A 37 -2.18 4.37 24.11
CA ILE A 37 -0.87 3.96 24.63
C ILE A 37 0.25 4.53 23.77
N PHE A 38 0.08 4.54 22.44
CA PHE A 38 1.09 5.05 21.51
C PHE A 38 0.81 6.50 21.15
N ASP A 39 1.88 7.27 21.00
CA ASP A 39 1.80 8.66 20.53
C ASP A 39 1.25 8.73 19.10
N SER A 40 0.39 9.71 18.84
CA SER A 40 -0.26 9.86 17.53
C SER A 40 0.72 10.14 16.41
N THR A 41 1.82 10.86 16.67
CA THR A 41 2.79 11.20 15.62
C THR A 41 3.49 9.97 15.06
N ILE A 42 3.83 9.02 15.94
CA ILE A 42 4.44 7.74 15.56
C ILE A 42 3.45 6.90 14.75
N LEU A 43 2.19 6.83 15.18
CA LEU A 43 1.14 6.09 14.46
C LEU A 43 0.85 6.69 13.09
N ASP A 44 0.85 8.02 12.98
CA ASP A 44 0.71 8.73 11.71
C ASP A 44 1.88 8.45 10.78
N GLU A 45 3.12 8.43 11.29
CA GLU A 45 4.31 8.09 10.52
C GLU A 45 4.26 6.64 9.99
N ILE A 46 3.92 5.68 10.85
CA ILE A 46 3.71 4.27 10.45
C ILE A 46 2.68 4.18 9.33
N THR A 47 1.55 4.88 9.47
CA THR A 47 0.47 4.84 8.49
C THR A 47 0.92 5.44 7.15
N ARG A 48 1.66 6.55 7.17
CA ARG A 48 2.22 7.19 5.96
C ARG A 48 3.26 6.34 5.25
N LEU A 49 4.06 5.57 6.00
CA LEU A 49 5.08 4.68 5.41
C LEU A 49 4.49 3.37 4.90
N SER A 50 3.35 2.94 5.45
CA SER A 50 2.76 1.63 5.14
C SER A 50 1.71 1.68 4.02
N ILE A 51 1.15 2.85 3.73
CA ILE A 51 0.01 3.01 2.81
C ILE A 51 0.34 4.08 1.77
N PRO A 52 0.08 3.85 0.47
CA PRO A 52 0.30 4.86 -0.55
C PRO A 52 -0.65 6.05 -0.39
N ASP A 53 -0.22 7.26 -0.76
CA ASP A 53 -1.06 8.47 -0.69
C ASP A 53 -2.03 8.61 -1.88
N THR A 54 -1.71 8.01 -3.03
CA THR A 54 -2.44 8.21 -4.29
C THR A 54 -2.46 6.92 -5.10
N LEU A 55 -3.61 6.64 -5.71
CA LEU A 55 -3.80 5.64 -6.75
C LEU A 55 -3.78 6.30 -8.12
N PHE A 56 -3.09 5.68 -9.06
CA PHE A 56 -3.11 6.08 -10.47
C PHE A 56 -3.93 5.06 -11.24
N ILE A 57 -5.02 5.52 -11.82
CA ILE A 57 -5.90 4.72 -12.67
C ILE A 57 -5.52 5.03 -14.10
N LEU A 58 -5.05 4.02 -14.81
CA LEU A 58 -4.70 4.11 -16.22
C LEU A 58 -5.86 3.54 -17.05
N SER A 59 -6.27 4.26 -18.10
CA SER A 59 -7.14 3.68 -19.11
C SER A 59 -6.28 2.81 -20.01
N ILE A 60 -6.51 1.50 -19.98
CA ILE A 60 -5.93 0.60 -20.97
C ILE A 60 -6.76 0.82 -22.24
N SER A 61 -6.19 1.51 -23.23
CA SER A 61 -6.67 1.39 -24.61
C SER A 61 -6.18 0.05 -25.15
N ASP A 62 -7.05 -0.73 -25.79
CA ASP A 62 -6.81 -2.12 -26.22
C ASP A 62 -5.52 -2.35 -27.04
N ASP A 63 -4.89 -1.29 -27.58
CA ASP A 63 -3.66 -1.35 -28.38
C ASP A 63 -2.34 -1.39 -27.59
N SER A 64 -2.36 -1.42 -26.25
CA SER A 64 -1.12 -1.51 -25.46
C SER A 64 -1.27 -2.42 -24.25
N PHE A 65 -1.29 -3.73 -24.52
CA PHE A 65 -0.76 -4.72 -23.58
C PHE A 65 0.71 -4.38 -23.34
N LEU A 66 0.98 -3.61 -22.30
CA LEU A 66 2.34 -3.48 -21.78
C LEU A 66 2.73 -4.85 -21.24
N GLU A 67 3.53 -5.58 -22.02
CA GLU A 67 4.38 -6.64 -21.51
C GLU A 67 5.32 -6.02 -20.47
N LEU A 68 4.87 -5.96 -19.21
CA LEU A 68 5.77 -5.78 -18.07
C LEU A 68 6.51 -7.11 -17.86
N SER A 69 7.42 -7.42 -18.79
CA SER A 69 8.49 -8.37 -18.55
C SER A 69 9.43 -7.74 -17.53
N VAL A 70 9.26 -8.09 -16.26
CA VAL A 70 10.31 -7.89 -15.27
C VAL A 70 11.32 -9.01 -15.52
N ASP A 71 12.37 -8.70 -16.26
CA ASP A 71 13.51 -9.61 -16.40
C ASP A 71 14.09 -9.85 -14.99
N PRO A 72 14.15 -11.09 -14.49
CA PRO A 72 14.82 -11.36 -13.22
C PRO A 72 16.32 -11.14 -13.43
N GLN A 73 16.86 -10.06 -12.88
CA GLN A 73 18.31 -9.94 -12.76
C GLN A 73 18.81 -11.08 -11.84
N PRO A 74 19.78 -11.88 -12.27
CA PRO A 74 20.39 -12.87 -11.40
C PRO A 74 21.10 -12.13 -10.25
N LEU A 75 20.74 -12.49 -9.02
CA LEU A 75 21.50 -12.12 -7.83
C LEU A 75 22.86 -12.84 -7.91
N GLU A 76 23.91 -12.12 -8.30
CA GLU A 76 25.28 -12.56 -8.08
C GLU A 76 25.56 -12.50 -6.57
N VAL A 77 25.37 -13.64 -5.91
CA VAL A 77 25.79 -13.83 -4.52
C VAL A 77 27.28 -14.15 -4.56
N GLU A 78 28.14 -13.15 -4.31
CA GLU A 78 29.53 -13.41 -3.97
C GLU A 78 29.56 -14.14 -2.63
N VAL A 79 29.94 -15.42 -2.67
CA VAL A 79 30.20 -16.22 -1.48
C VAL A 79 31.64 -15.93 -1.07
N ASP A 80 31.82 -15.05 -0.09
CA ASP A 80 33.11 -14.91 0.61
C ASP A 80 33.33 -16.18 1.44
N GLU A 81 34.20 -17.07 0.96
CA GLU A 81 34.79 -18.13 1.78
C GLU A 81 35.80 -17.50 2.75
N TYR A 82 35.50 -17.57 4.05
CA TYR A 82 36.47 -17.39 5.14
C TYR A 82 36.95 -18.75 5.66
#